data_AF-A0A9D7RJT6-F1
#
_entry.id   AF-A0A9D7RJT6-F1
#
_cell.length_a   1.000
_cell.length_b   1.000
_cell.length_c   1.000
_cell.angle_alpha   90.00
_cell.angle_beta   90.00
_cell.angle_gamma   90.00
#
_symmetry.space_group_name_H-M   'P 1'
#
loop_
_entity.id
_entity.type
_entity.pdbx_description
1 polymer ?
#
loop_
_entity_poly.entity_id
_entity_poly.type
_entity_poly.pdbx_seq_one_letter_code
_entity_poly.pdbx_strand_id
1 'polypeptide(L)'
;MAKLLFPDFLDHPESYDAAEMLWKARFDVLAAKYQFAYAPYINVFARNGDKLRDGNPIFSAEVKTLNRAVRIIQEVVEQPDDFFISAWLDTFPIDEDNPLNELVIPLVLSEETLEIAERLIVHWLVEQRSKEEMERVLEAELALGWGFQILTRLELQKLG
;
A
#
# COMPACT_ATOMS: atom_id res chain seq x y z
N MET A 1 9.65 18.29 1.80
CA MET A 1 8.21 18.03 2.00
C MET A 1 7.87 16.85 1.12
N ALA A 2 7.16 15.87 1.66
CA ALA A 2 6.71 14.72 0.89
C ALA A 2 5.76 15.19 -0.20
N LYS A 3 5.98 14.76 -1.45
CA LYS A 3 5.12 15.15 -2.56
C LYS A 3 3.90 14.26 -2.57
N LEU A 4 2.77 14.79 -2.07
CA LEU A 4 1.48 14.11 -2.07
C LEU A 4 1.02 13.79 -3.50
N LEU A 5 0.42 12.62 -3.69
CA LEU A 5 -0.15 12.16 -4.95
C LEU A 5 -1.63 11.88 -4.75
N PHE A 6 -2.47 12.42 -5.63
CA PHE A 6 -3.93 12.26 -5.58
C PHE A 6 -4.54 12.60 -4.20
N PRO A 7 -4.24 13.78 -3.62
CA PRO A 7 -4.74 14.17 -2.29
C PRO A 7 -6.27 14.29 -2.22
N ASP A 8 -6.93 14.39 -3.36
CA ASP A 8 -8.36 14.63 -3.58
C ASP A 8 -9.08 13.40 -4.19
N PHE A 9 -8.49 12.21 -4.06
CA PHE A 9 -8.96 11.00 -4.73
C PHE A 9 -10.40 10.58 -4.39
N LEU A 10 -10.94 10.94 -3.22
CA LEU A 10 -12.34 10.67 -2.87
C LEU A 10 -13.32 11.71 -3.43
N ASP A 11 -12.85 12.92 -3.71
CA ASP A 11 -13.68 14.01 -4.24
C ASP A 11 -13.83 13.91 -5.76
N HIS A 12 -12.82 13.35 -6.43
CA HIS A 12 -12.69 13.33 -7.88
C HIS A 12 -12.51 11.89 -8.40
N PRO A 13 -13.51 11.31 -9.10
CA PRO A 13 -13.41 9.96 -9.66
C PRO A 13 -12.20 9.73 -10.57
N GLU A 14 -11.78 10.76 -11.30
CA GLU A 14 -10.58 10.73 -12.15
C GLU A 14 -9.28 10.63 -11.34
N SER A 15 -9.24 11.25 -10.15
CA SER A 15 -8.10 11.18 -9.24
C SER A 15 -8.05 9.80 -8.57
N TYR A 16 -9.22 9.25 -8.19
CA TYR A 16 -9.36 7.86 -7.76
C TYR A 16 -8.83 6.85 -8.79
N ASP A 17 -9.33 6.96 -10.03
CA ASP A 17 -8.99 6.02 -11.10
C ASP A 17 -7.49 6.15 -11.47
N ALA A 18 -6.91 7.35 -11.39
CA ALA A 18 -5.48 7.56 -11.56
C ALA A 18 -4.63 6.93 -10.43
N ALA A 19 -5.09 7.00 -9.18
CA ALA A 19 -4.43 6.35 -8.04
C ALA A 19 -4.43 4.82 -8.19
N GLU A 20 -5.56 4.21 -8.60
CA GLU A 20 -5.60 2.77 -8.90
C GLU A 20 -4.66 2.39 -10.04
N MET A 21 -4.65 3.18 -11.12
CA MET A 21 -3.78 2.94 -12.26
C MET A 21 -2.31 3.02 -11.89
N LEU A 22 -1.93 3.95 -11.01
CA LEU A 22 -0.58 4.04 -10.48
C LEU A 22 -0.22 2.73 -9.76
N TRP A 23 -1.01 2.31 -8.79
CA TRP A 23 -0.74 1.08 -8.03
C TRP A 23 -0.66 -0.15 -8.93
N LYS A 24 -1.59 -0.27 -9.89
CA LYS A 24 -1.54 -1.35 -10.87
C LYS A 24 -0.25 -1.33 -11.67
N ALA A 25 0.16 -0.17 -12.20
CA ALA A 25 1.37 -0.06 -13.00
C ALA A 25 2.64 -0.40 -12.19
N ARG A 26 2.70 0.04 -10.92
CA ARG A 26 3.81 -0.31 -10.02
C ARG A 26 3.86 -1.81 -9.73
N PHE A 27 2.71 -2.42 -9.48
CA PHE A 27 2.64 -3.86 -9.24
C PHE A 27 2.92 -4.69 -10.51
N ASP A 28 2.49 -4.24 -11.69
CA ASP A 28 2.85 -4.83 -12.99
C ASP A 28 4.37 -4.86 -13.19
N VAL A 29 5.07 -3.78 -12.82
CA VAL A 29 6.54 -3.70 -12.89
C VAL A 29 7.17 -4.72 -11.94
N LEU A 30 6.68 -4.86 -10.71
CA LEU A 30 7.16 -5.86 -9.75
C LEU A 30 6.90 -7.29 -10.26
N ALA A 31 5.69 -7.56 -10.73
CA ALA A 31 5.27 -8.85 -11.28
C ALA A 31 6.15 -9.26 -12.48
N ALA A 32 6.41 -8.33 -13.40
CA ALA A 32 7.31 -8.56 -14.53
C ALA A 32 8.76 -8.77 -14.08
N LYS A 33 9.26 -7.97 -13.12
CA LYS A 33 10.64 -8.07 -12.63
C LYS A 33 10.90 -9.39 -11.92
N TYR A 34 9.96 -9.86 -11.09
CA TYR A 34 10.12 -11.04 -10.24
C TYR A 34 9.36 -12.27 -10.73
N GLN A 35 8.74 -12.19 -11.92
CA GLN A 35 8.13 -13.31 -12.64
C GLN A 35 7.01 -14.01 -11.85
N PHE A 36 6.10 -13.24 -11.28
CA PHE A 36 4.87 -13.78 -10.65
C PHE A 36 3.61 -13.25 -11.35
N ALA A 37 2.54 -14.03 -11.30
CA ALA A 37 1.21 -13.61 -11.74
C ALA A 37 0.36 -13.23 -10.53
N TYR A 38 -0.53 -12.26 -10.71
CA TYR A 38 -1.43 -11.82 -9.66
C TYR A 38 -2.83 -11.56 -10.20
N ALA A 39 -3.82 -11.56 -9.31
CA ALA A 39 -5.19 -11.19 -9.60
C ALA A 39 -5.78 -10.39 -8.42
N PRO A 40 -6.74 -9.49 -8.65
CA PRO A 40 -7.50 -8.90 -7.56
C PRO A 40 -8.31 -10.00 -6.85
N TYR A 41 -8.41 -9.93 -5.52
CA TYR A 41 -9.17 -10.89 -4.71
C TYR A 41 -10.33 -10.25 -3.93
N ILE A 42 -10.39 -8.91 -3.89
CA ILE A 42 -11.49 -8.16 -3.28
C ILE A 42 -12.36 -7.56 -4.39
N ASN A 43 -13.68 -7.81 -4.35
CA ASN A 43 -14.63 -7.18 -5.25
C ASN A 43 -14.95 -5.75 -4.77
N VAL A 44 -14.56 -4.75 -5.56
CA VAL A 44 -14.81 -3.33 -5.30
C VAL A 44 -16.06 -2.79 -6.02
N PHE A 45 -16.95 -3.67 -6.49
CA PHE A 45 -18.21 -3.27 -7.13
C PHE A 45 -19.40 -3.64 -6.25
N ALA A 46 -20.32 -2.68 -6.10
CA ALA A 46 -21.63 -2.89 -5.50
C ALA A 46 -22.50 -3.81 -6.36
N ARG A 47 -23.60 -4.31 -5.78
CA ARG A 47 -24.53 -5.23 -6.46
C ARG A 47 -25.17 -4.63 -7.72
N ASN A 48 -25.28 -3.31 -7.79
CA ASN A 48 -25.81 -2.59 -8.94
C ASN A 48 -24.76 -2.31 -10.04
N GLY A 49 -23.51 -2.73 -9.83
CA GLY A 49 -22.40 -2.52 -10.77
C GLY A 49 -21.61 -1.23 -10.54
N ASP A 50 -22.01 -0.39 -9.57
CA ASP A 50 -21.26 0.82 -9.25
C ASP A 50 -19.96 0.47 -8.53
N LYS A 51 -18.88 1.16 -8.90
CA LYS A 51 -17.59 1.01 -8.24
C LYS A 51 -17.61 1.70 -6.88
N LEU A 52 -17.27 0.96 -5.84
CA LEU A 52 -17.05 1.46 -4.49
C LEU A 52 -15.71 2.21 -4.47
N ARG A 53 -15.78 3.53 -4.34
CA ARG A 53 -14.62 4.44 -4.33
C ARG A 53 -14.39 4.97 -2.92
N ASP A 54 -14.05 4.10 -1.99
CA ASP A 54 -13.82 4.44 -0.58
C ASP A 54 -12.35 4.35 -0.16
N GLY A 55 -11.45 4.00 -1.08
CA GLY A 55 -10.02 3.83 -0.82
C GLY A 55 -9.67 2.52 -0.12
N ASN A 56 -10.66 1.66 0.17
CA ASN A 56 -10.47 0.44 0.95
C ASN A 56 -11.06 -0.82 0.28
N PRO A 57 -10.32 -1.46 -0.63
CA PRO A 57 -8.96 -1.11 -1.05
C PRO A 57 -8.92 -0.15 -2.25
N ILE A 58 -7.85 0.65 -2.32
CA ILE A 58 -7.44 1.32 -3.57
C ILE A 58 -6.76 0.32 -4.51
N PHE A 59 -6.13 -0.73 -3.95
CA PHE A 59 -5.51 -1.80 -4.73
C PHE A 59 -5.48 -3.11 -3.93
N SER A 60 -5.76 -4.23 -4.61
CA SER A 60 -5.62 -5.56 -4.03
C SER A 60 -5.00 -6.53 -5.04
N ALA A 61 -4.11 -7.39 -4.57
CA ALA A 61 -3.46 -8.39 -5.40
C ALA A 61 -3.16 -9.66 -4.61
N GLU A 62 -3.66 -10.78 -5.10
CA GLU A 62 -3.32 -12.13 -4.65
C GLU A 62 -2.31 -12.74 -5.62
N VAL A 63 -1.24 -13.32 -5.07
CA VAL A 63 -0.30 -14.19 -5.79
C VAL A 63 -0.56 -15.64 -5.38
N LYS A 64 -1.43 -16.31 -6.15
CA LYS A 64 -1.96 -17.65 -5.82
C LYS A 64 -0.88 -18.69 -5.55
N THR A 65 0.22 -18.67 -6.31
CA THR A 65 1.32 -19.63 -6.16
C THR A 65 2.05 -19.51 -4.83
N LEU A 66 1.88 -18.38 -4.12
CA LEU A 66 2.52 -18.13 -2.83
C LEU A 66 1.54 -18.24 -1.64
N ASN A 67 0.22 -18.33 -1.91
CA ASN A 67 -0.82 -18.11 -0.90
C ASN A 67 -0.60 -16.81 -0.09
N ARG A 68 -0.25 -15.73 -0.81
CA ARG A 68 0.01 -14.40 -0.25
C ARG A 68 -0.71 -13.33 -1.03
N ALA A 69 -1.16 -12.31 -0.34
CA ALA A 69 -1.78 -11.14 -0.92
C ALA A 69 -1.25 -9.83 -0.35
N VAL A 70 -1.56 -8.75 -1.06
CA VAL A 70 -1.32 -7.36 -0.67
C VAL A 70 -2.63 -6.60 -0.80
N ARG A 71 -2.95 -5.81 0.22
CA ARG A 71 -4.05 -4.85 0.24
C ARG A 71 -3.49 -3.46 0.52
N ILE A 72 -3.70 -2.53 -0.39
CA ILE A 72 -3.39 -1.12 -0.17
C ILE A 72 -4.69 -0.40 0.18
N ILE A 73 -4.67 0.33 1.28
CA ILE A 73 -5.73 1.23 1.70
C ILE A 73 -5.18 2.65 1.54
N GLN A 74 -5.86 3.49 0.76
CA GLN A 74 -5.45 4.88 0.63
C GLN A 74 -6.31 5.72 1.58
N GLU A 75 -5.65 6.38 2.53
CA GLU A 75 -6.26 7.29 3.47
C GLU A 75 -6.35 8.71 2.88
N VAL A 76 -7.32 9.48 3.35
CA VAL A 76 -7.47 10.89 3.00
C VAL A 76 -6.35 11.73 3.61
N VAL A 77 -6.03 12.84 2.94
CA VAL A 77 -5.13 13.85 3.46
C VAL A 77 -5.91 14.76 4.41
N GLU A 78 -5.54 14.81 5.69
CA GLU A 78 -6.09 15.74 6.68
C GLU A 78 -5.33 17.07 6.72
N GLN A 79 -4.02 17.06 6.43
CA GLN A 79 -3.14 18.23 6.42
C GLN A 79 -2.19 18.27 5.20
N PRO A 80 -1.79 19.45 4.70
CA PRO A 80 -0.96 19.59 3.49
C PRO A 80 0.41 18.90 3.53
N ASP A 81 0.92 18.53 4.71
CA ASP A 81 2.17 17.81 4.93
C ASP A 81 1.98 16.44 5.59
N ASP A 82 0.78 15.87 5.46
CA ASP A 82 0.49 14.55 5.99
C ASP A 82 1.42 13.50 5.41
N PHE A 83 1.98 12.72 6.32
CA PHE A 83 2.76 11.55 6.02
C PHE A 83 2.26 10.47 6.95
N PHE A 84 1.62 9.47 6.38
CA PHE A 84 1.13 8.33 7.11
C PHE A 84 1.37 7.07 6.28
N ILE A 85 1.98 6.08 6.93
CA ILE A 85 2.01 4.72 6.44
C ILE A 85 2.08 3.81 7.66
N SER A 86 1.32 2.73 7.59
CA SER A 86 1.40 1.61 8.53
C SER A 86 1.31 0.33 7.72
N ALA A 87 1.57 -0.80 8.37
CA ALA A 87 1.29 -2.10 7.77
C ALA A 87 1.23 -3.20 8.83
N TRP A 88 0.44 -4.22 8.56
CA TRP A 88 0.36 -5.44 9.37
C TRP A 88 0.08 -6.65 8.49
N LEU A 89 0.28 -7.84 9.07
CA LEU A 89 -0.12 -9.09 8.45
C LEU A 89 -1.48 -9.53 9.00
N ASP A 90 -2.38 -9.90 8.11
CA ASP A 90 -3.71 -10.39 8.42
C ASP A 90 -4.01 -11.69 7.64
N THR A 91 -5.17 -12.29 7.90
CA THR A 91 -5.68 -13.46 7.19
C THR A 91 -7.06 -13.16 6.62
N PHE A 92 -7.18 -13.27 5.30
CA PHE A 92 -8.46 -13.13 4.61
C PHE A 92 -9.12 -14.51 4.44
N PRO A 93 -10.35 -14.71 4.95
CA PRO A 93 -11.04 -15.99 4.89
C PRO A 93 -11.64 -16.21 3.50
N ILE A 94 -10.85 -16.76 2.57
CA ILE A 94 -11.35 -17.25 1.27
C ILE A 94 -11.95 -18.65 1.42
N ASP A 95 -11.28 -19.50 2.18
CA ASP A 95 -11.62 -20.88 2.48
C ASP A 95 -11.38 -21.13 3.98
N GLU A 96 -12.26 -21.87 4.65
CA GLU A 96 -12.16 -22.15 6.09
C GLU A 96 -10.89 -22.94 6.42
N ASP A 97 -10.44 -23.80 5.50
CA ASP A 97 -9.27 -24.66 5.69
C ASP A 97 -7.95 -24.03 5.19
N ASN A 98 -8.03 -22.99 4.35
CA ASN A 98 -6.86 -22.36 3.73
C ASN A 98 -7.02 -20.84 3.65
N PRO A 99 -6.80 -20.11 4.76
CA PRO A 99 -6.85 -18.65 4.74
C PRO A 99 -5.73 -18.06 3.87
N LEU A 100 -6.05 -16.97 3.20
CA LEU A 100 -5.09 -16.19 2.41
C LEU A 100 -4.34 -15.25 3.36
N ASN A 101 -3.02 -15.33 3.40
CA ASN A 101 -2.21 -14.41 4.22
C ASN A 101 -2.03 -13.10 3.47
N GLU A 102 -2.42 -11.99 4.07
CA GLU A 102 -2.35 -10.67 3.44
C GLU A 102 -1.43 -9.71 4.20
N LEU A 103 -0.64 -8.94 3.43
CA LEU A 103 0.00 -7.72 3.91
C LEU A 103 -0.94 -6.55 3.65
N VAL A 104 -1.43 -5.93 4.71
CA VAL A 104 -2.31 -4.75 4.64
C VAL A 104 -1.47 -3.51 4.88
N ILE A 105 -1.57 -2.53 3.98
CA ILE A 105 -0.79 -1.29 4.01
C ILE A 105 -1.73 -0.09 3.85
N PRO A 106 -2.22 0.52 4.95
CA PRO A 106 -2.84 1.83 4.86
C PRO A 106 -1.77 2.93 4.79
N LEU A 107 -2.02 3.92 3.93
CA LEU A 107 -1.12 5.04 3.73
C LEU A 107 -1.84 6.28 3.23
N VAL A 108 -1.26 7.45 3.50
CA VAL A 108 -1.46 8.66 2.70
C VAL A 108 -0.47 8.58 1.55
N LEU A 109 -0.95 8.72 0.31
CA LEU A 109 -0.12 8.49 -0.86
C LEU A 109 0.80 9.67 -1.17
N SER A 110 2.11 9.41 -1.10
CA SER A 110 3.18 10.29 -1.53
C SER A 110 4.22 9.47 -2.29
N GLU A 111 5.20 10.13 -2.92
CA GLU A 111 6.33 9.42 -3.54
C GLU A 111 7.07 8.55 -2.51
N GLU A 112 7.27 9.04 -1.29
CA GLU A 112 7.95 8.34 -0.20
C GLU A 112 7.16 7.16 0.35
N THR A 113 5.85 7.31 0.62
CA THR A 113 5.03 6.19 1.14
C THR A 113 4.83 5.12 0.07
N LEU A 114 4.79 5.49 -1.20
CA LEU A 114 4.81 4.56 -2.33
C LEU A 114 6.09 3.71 -2.32
N GLU A 115 7.26 4.34 -2.18
CA GLU A 115 8.54 3.62 -2.13
C GLU A 115 8.64 2.68 -0.91
N ILE A 116 8.17 3.12 0.26
CA ILE A 116 8.14 2.27 1.46
C ILE A 116 7.22 1.06 1.22
N ALA A 117 6.01 1.29 0.71
CA ALA A 117 5.06 0.21 0.42
C ALA A 117 5.66 -0.81 -0.56
N GLU A 118 6.36 -0.38 -1.60
CA GLU A 118 7.02 -1.29 -2.54
C GLU A 118 8.08 -2.16 -1.88
N ARG A 119 8.89 -1.61 -0.97
CA ARG A 119 9.88 -2.41 -0.22
C ARG A 119 9.20 -3.45 0.66
N LEU A 120 8.11 -3.07 1.35
CA LEU A 120 7.32 -4.00 2.14
C LEU A 120 6.72 -5.13 1.28
N ILE A 121 6.20 -4.80 0.09
CA ILE A 121 5.68 -5.76 -0.88
C ILE A 121 6.78 -6.72 -1.36
N VAL A 122 8.00 -6.23 -1.62
CA VAL A 122 9.14 -7.07 -2.01
C VAL A 122 9.54 -8.02 -0.89
N HIS A 123 9.66 -7.54 0.35
CA HIS A 123 9.94 -8.40 1.51
C HIS A 123 8.88 -9.50 1.67
N TRP A 124 7.62 -9.15 1.45
CA TRP A 124 6.51 -10.08 1.63
C TRP A 124 6.35 -11.09 0.49
N LEU A 125 6.34 -10.65 -0.76
CA LEU A 125 6.03 -11.52 -1.90
C LEU A 125 7.27 -12.16 -2.53
N VAL A 126 8.38 -11.44 -2.58
CA VAL A 126 9.58 -11.88 -3.31
C VAL A 126 10.54 -12.61 -2.40
N GLU A 127 10.91 -11.98 -1.29
CA GLU A 127 11.80 -12.59 -0.30
C GLU A 127 11.09 -13.65 0.56
N GLN A 128 9.76 -13.68 0.47
CA GLN A 128 8.89 -14.64 1.15
C GLN A 128 9.15 -14.74 2.65
N ARG A 129 9.49 -13.62 3.29
CA ARG A 129 9.77 -13.55 4.72
C ARG A 129 8.64 -14.16 5.55
N SER A 130 9.02 -14.83 6.64
CA SER A 130 8.05 -15.34 7.61
C SER A 130 7.29 -14.20 8.28
N LYS A 131 6.23 -14.51 9.02
CA LYS A 131 5.47 -13.50 9.78
C LYS A 131 6.37 -12.76 10.77
N GLU A 132 7.21 -13.49 11.49
CA GLU A 132 8.14 -12.96 12.49
C GLU A 132 9.26 -12.12 11.85
N GLU A 133 9.71 -12.49 10.64
CA GLU A 133 10.65 -11.68 9.86
C GLU A 133 10.00 -10.40 9.34
N MET A 134 8.75 -10.48 8.90
CA MET A 134 7.99 -9.31 8.46
C MET A 134 7.72 -8.33 9.60
N GLU A 135 7.39 -8.80 10.80
CA GLU A 135 7.20 -7.92 11.97
C GLU A 135 8.44 -7.04 12.21
N ARG A 136 9.64 -7.61 12.12
CA ARG A 136 10.91 -6.86 12.23
C ARG A 136 11.15 -5.89 11.07
N VAL A 137 10.76 -6.27 9.85
CA VAL A 137 10.83 -5.39 8.68
C VAL A 137 9.92 -4.20 8.84
N LEU A 138 8.68 -4.44 9.26
CA LEU A 138 7.66 -3.41 9.46
C LEU A 138 8.14 -2.39 10.47
N GLU A 139 8.66 -2.84 11.63
CA GLU A 139 9.25 -1.95 12.63
C GLU A 139 10.40 -1.11 12.03
N ALA A 140 11.32 -1.72 11.29
CA ALA A 140 12.49 -1.04 10.75
C ALA A 140 12.13 -0.02 9.65
N GLU A 141 11.33 -0.42 8.65
CA GLU A 141 10.94 0.43 7.52
C GLU A 141 10.07 1.59 7.97
N LEU A 142 9.12 1.34 8.88
CA LEU A 142 8.27 2.40 9.40
C LEU A 142 9.09 3.37 10.24
N ALA A 143 9.98 2.90 11.12
CA ALA A 143 10.86 3.77 11.91
C ALA A 143 11.76 4.67 11.04
N LEU A 144 12.27 4.15 9.91
CA LEU A 144 13.04 4.94 8.95
C LEU A 144 12.17 6.02 8.28
N GLY A 145 10.93 5.70 7.92
CA GLY A 145 9.95 6.67 7.39
C GLY A 145 9.71 7.83 8.36
N TRP A 146 9.44 7.53 9.64
CA TRP A 146 9.28 8.54 10.69
C TRP A 146 10.56 9.37 10.92
N GLY A 147 11.73 8.73 10.86
CA GLY A 147 13.03 9.39 11.02
C GLY A 147 13.32 10.41 9.91
N PHE A 148 12.98 10.08 8.65
CA PHE A 148 13.12 11.00 7.51
C PHE A 148 12.22 12.24 7.67
N GLN A 149 11.00 12.08 8.17
CA GLN A 149 10.09 13.19 8.43
C GLN A 149 10.63 14.18 9.48
N ILE A 150 11.22 13.68 10.57
CA ILE A 150 11.80 14.52 11.63
C ILE A 150 12.98 15.34 11.10
N LEU A 151 13.89 14.71 10.36
CA LEU A 151 15.06 15.39 9.78
C LEU A 151 14.63 16.49 8.81
N THR A 152 13.66 16.22 7.94
CA THR A 152 13.14 17.20 6.97
C THR A 152 12.53 18.42 7.66
N ARG A 153 11.79 18.22 8.77
CA ARG A 153 11.21 19.33 9.55
C ARG A 153 12.28 20.17 10.26
N LEU A 154 13.33 19.54 10.80
CA LEU A 154 14.42 20.24 11.50
C LEU A 154 15.31 21.07 10.56
N GLU A 155 15.53 20.62 9.32
CA GLU A 155 16.29 21.37 8.33
C GLU A 155 15.55 22.63 7.87
N LEU A 156 14.23 22.56 7.71
CA LEU A 156 13.41 23.72 7.34
C LEU A 156 13.35 24.79 8.44
N GLN A 157 13.31 24.39 9.71
CA GLN A 157 13.36 25.33 10.84
C GLN A 157 14.70 26.08 10.95
N LYS A 158 15.78 25.57 10.34
CA LYS A 158 17.10 26.23 10.32
C LYS A 158 17.27 27.22 9.15
N LEU A 159 16.34 27.22 8.19
CA LEU A 159 16.40 28.04 6.97
C LEU A 159 15.38 29.20 6.96
N GLY A 160 14.59 29.36 8.03
CA GLY A 160 13.71 30.51 8.27
C GLY A 160 14.18 31.36 9.44
#